data_AF-A0A2H0YGN5-F1
#
_entry.id   AF-A0A2H0YGN5-F1
#
_cell.length_a   1.000
_cell.length_b   1.000
_cell.length_c   1.000
_cell.angle_alpha   90.00
_cell.angle_beta   90.00
_cell.angle_gamma   90.00
#
_symmetry.space_group_name_H-M   'P 1'
#
loop_
_entity.id
_entity.type
_entity.pdbx_description
1 polymer ?
#
loop_
_entity_poly.entity_id
_entity_poly.type
_entity_poly.pdbx_seq_one_letter_code
_entity_poly.pdbx_strand_id
1 'polypeptide(L)' 'MQNKIVLTIAGSDPTGGAGIQADLKTFHALGLYGLSVIS' A
#
# COMPACT_ATOMS: atom_id res chain seq x y z
N MET A 1 -4.84 15.90 -12.84
CA MET A 1 -4.12 15.87 -11.55
C MET A 1 -3.19 14.67 -11.58
N GLN A 2 -1.90 14.85 -11.33
CA GLN A 2 -0.94 13.75 -11.44
C GLN A 2 -0.87 13.03 -10.08
N ASN A 3 -1.43 11.82 -9.99
CA ASN A 3 -1.34 11.02 -8.77
C ASN A 3 0.10 10.54 -8.58
N LYS A 4 0.68 10.83 -7.41
CA LYS A 4 2.00 10.31 -7.04
C LYS A 4 1.89 8.80 -6.87
N ILE A 5 2.85 8.07 -7.45
CA ILE A 5 2.97 6.61 -7.38
C ILE A 5 3.88 6.27 -6.20
N VAL A 6 3.47 5.31 -5.36
CA VAL A 6 4.24 4.86 -4.19
C VAL A 6 4.31 3.35 -4.14
N LEU A 7 5.49 2.81 -3.82
CA LEU A 7 5.78 1.37 -3.73
C LEU A 7 6.03 0.97 -2.27
N THR A 8 5.35 -0.07 -1.80
CA THR A 8 5.71 -0.78 -0.55
C THR A 8 6.39 -2.12 -0.85
N ILE A 9 7.28 -2.55 0.03
CA ILE A 9 7.91 -3.87 0.05
C ILE A 9 7.71 -4.44 1.44
N ALA A 10 6.78 -5.37 1.58
CA ALA A 10 6.39 -5.95 2.86
C ALA A 10 5.74 -7.33 2.68
N GLY A 11 5.60 -8.07 3.79
CA GLY A 11 4.82 -9.30 3.81
C GLY A 11 3.31 -9.04 3.65
N SER A 12 2.57 -10.10 3.31
CA SER A 12 1.11 -10.09 3.26
C SER A 12 0.53 -10.40 4.64
N ASP A 13 -0.33 -9.53 5.17
CA ASP A 13 -1.16 -9.80 6.34
C ASP A 13 -2.63 -9.94 5.89
N PRO A 14 -3.18 -11.17 5.82
CA PRO A 14 -4.55 -11.42 5.36
C PRO A 14 -5.62 -10.89 6.34
N THR A 15 -5.26 -10.51 7.57
CA THR A 15 -6.17 -9.82 8.48
C THR A 15 -6.35 -8.35 8.10
N GLY A 16 -5.40 -7.80 7.34
CA GLY A 16 -5.41 -6.43 6.83
C GLY A 16 -5.06 -5.37 7.86
N GLY A 17 -4.44 -5.76 9.00
CA GLY A 17 -3.99 -4.87 10.08
C GLY A 17 -2.55 -4.38 9.91
N ALA A 18 -1.73 -5.11 9.15
CA ALA A 18 -0.34 -4.78 8.84
C ALA A 18 -0.01 -5.09 7.36
N GLY A 19 1.28 -5.13 7.05
CA GLY A 19 1.80 -5.54 5.75
C GLY A 19 1.31 -4.69 4.58
N ILE A 20 1.40 -5.26 3.37
CA ILE A 20 1.01 -4.57 2.14
C ILE A 20 -0.46 -4.09 2.17
N GLN A 21 -1.33 -4.76 2.90
CA GLN A 21 -2.74 -4.39 3.03
C GLN A 21 -2.92 -3.08 3.81
N ALA A 22 -2.23 -2.93 4.93
CA ALA A 22 -2.27 -1.69 5.72
C ALA A 22 -1.62 -0.52 4.97
N ASP A 23 -0.52 -0.78 4.28
CA ASP A 23 0.18 0.22 3.46
C ASP A 23 -0.71 0.73 2.32
N LEU A 24 -1.32 -0.17 1.54
CA LEU A 24 -2.18 0.21 0.41
C LEU A 24 -3.43 0.97 0.86
N LYS A 25 -4.02 0.60 2.01
CA LYS A 25 -5.12 1.38 2.63
C LYS A 25 -4.67 2.79 3.00
N THR A 26 -3.46 2.92 3.54
CA THR A 26 -2.86 4.22 3.89
C THR A 26 -2.62 5.07 2.64
N PHE A 27 -2.07 4.49 1.57
CA PHE A 27 -1.85 5.19 0.31
C PHE A 27 -3.16 5.69 -0.30
N HIS A 28 -4.20 4.85 -0.28
CA HIS A 28 -5.52 5.23 -0.76
C HIS A 28 -6.11 6.40 0.04
N ALA A 29 -6.03 6.34 1.37
CA ALA A 29 -6.50 7.42 2.25
C ALA A 29 -5.75 8.75 2.00
N LEU A 30 -4.49 8.69 1.53
CA LEU A 30 -3.68 9.84 1.17
C LEU A 30 -3.84 10.29 -0.30
N GLY A 31 -4.73 9.66 -1.08
CA GLY A 31 -4.95 10.01 -2.49
C GLY A 31 -3.83 9.57 -3.44
N LEU A 32 -3.04 8.57 -3.04
CA LEU A 32 -1.89 8.05 -3.79
C LEU A 32 -2.26 6.78 -4.57
N TYR A 33 -1.53 6.52 -5.65
CA TYR A 33 -1.62 5.24 -6.35
C TYR A 33 -0.58 4.26 -5.79
N GLY A 34 -1.06 3.27 -5.03
CA GLY A 34 -0.23 2.31 -4.33
C GLY A 34 0.15 1.08 -5.17
N LEU A 35 1.41 0.68 -5.09
CA LEU A 35 1.98 -0.56 -5.63
C LEU A 35 2.62 -1.37 -4.50
N SER A 36 2.70 -2.69 -4.64
CA SER A 36 3.31 -3.58 -3.64
C SER A 36 4.21 -4.64 -4.27
N VAL A 37 5.34 -4.91 -3.63
CA VAL A 37 6.13 -6.15 -3.79
C VAL A 37 5.98 -6.98 -2.53
N ILE A 38 5.64 -8.26 -2.70
CA ILE A 38 5.49 -9.20 -1.59
C ILE A 38 6.84 -9.86 -1.33
N SER A 39 7.35 -9.75 -0.11
CA SER A 39 8.61 -10.36 0.37
C SER A 39 8.37 -11.52 1.32
#